data_AF-A0A9W7B4L6-F1
#
_entry.id   AF-A0A9W7B4L6-F1
#
_cell.length_a   1.000
_cell.length_b   1.000
_cell.length_c   1.000
_cell.angle_alpha   90.00
_cell.angle_beta   90.00
_cell.angle_gamma   90.00
#
_symmetry.space_group_name_H-M   'P 1'
#
loop_
_entity.id
_entity.type
_entity.pdbx_description
1 polymer ?
#
loop_
_entity_poly.entity_id
_entity_poly.type
_entity_poly.pdbx_seq_one_letter_code
_entity_poly.pdbx_strand_id
1 'polypeptide(L)'
;MSGTTHDLNSEENPDDKPMSTNFVLGESVEMPEGTPHCKGYDFSNGVDITAMMTAMMSTGFQATNMARACEEIKRMRKWRLSDTEWKEGDDEDLKEEEVRKSIRCKIFFSYTSNQISCGQREIILWLCKNKLVDVIVTTAGGIEEDFIKCFRPTYMGDFNKFKGKDLRLKGINRIGNLLIPNNNYCKFEDWFSPLLTKMHDEQEVR
;
A
#
# COMPACT_ATOMS: atom_id res chain seq x y z
N MET A 1 15.84 -50.71 66.05
CA MET A 1 15.29 -50.52 64.70
C MET A 1 15.83 -49.20 64.19
N SER A 2 17.01 -49.23 63.57
CA SER A 2 17.72 -48.03 63.11
C SER A 2 17.18 -47.59 61.76
N GLY A 3 16.66 -46.37 61.68
CA GLY A 3 16.33 -45.72 60.42
C GLY A 3 17.60 -45.32 59.68
N THR A 4 17.68 -45.69 58.41
CA THR A 4 18.69 -45.18 57.48
C THR A 4 18.02 -44.14 56.59
N THR A 5 18.37 -42.90 56.86
CA THR A 5 18.17 -41.73 56.00
C THR A 5 18.87 -41.99 54.66
N HIS A 6 18.12 -41.93 53.55
CA HIS A 6 18.75 -41.82 52.23
C HIS A 6 19.24 -40.38 52.06
N ASP A 7 20.56 -40.22 52.08
CA ASP A 7 21.24 -38.97 51.74
C ASP A 7 20.89 -38.56 50.31
N LEU A 8 20.15 -37.46 50.20
CA LEU A 8 19.98 -36.67 48.98
C LEU A 8 21.24 -35.82 48.80
N ASN A 9 22.33 -36.42 48.35
CA ASN A 9 23.51 -35.70 47.87
C ASN A 9 24.02 -36.41 46.61
N SER A 10 23.26 -36.29 45.51
CA SER A 10 23.86 -36.38 44.19
C SER A 10 24.60 -35.08 43.95
N GLU A 11 25.93 -35.11 44.03
CA GLU A 11 26.79 -34.02 43.58
C GLU A 11 26.42 -33.69 42.12
N GLU A 12 25.86 -32.50 41.88
CA GLU A 12 25.67 -31.99 40.53
C GLU A 12 27.05 -31.87 39.88
N ASN A 13 27.29 -32.68 38.86
CA ASN A 13 28.49 -32.59 38.05
C ASN A 13 28.51 -31.20 37.39
N PRO A 14 29.55 -30.37 37.59
CA PRO A 14 29.61 -29.01 37.03
C PRO A 14 29.59 -28.97 35.49
N ASP A 15 29.81 -30.11 34.83
CA ASP A 15 29.66 -30.29 33.38
C ASP A 15 28.25 -30.70 32.93
N ASP A 16 27.33 -31.03 33.86
CA ASP A 16 25.95 -31.39 33.55
C ASP A 16 25.09 -30.12 33.44
N LYS A 17 25.48 -29.27 32.48
CA LYS A 17 24.73 -28.08 32.09
C LYS A 17 23.31 -28.54 31.73
N PRO A 18 22.26 -28.05 32.42
CA PRO A 18 20.90 -28.51 32.18
C PRO A 18 20.57 -28.30 30.71
N MET A 19 19.90 -29.26 30.06
CA MET A 19 19.62 -29.23 28.61
C MET A 19 19.08 -27.88 28.13
N SER A 20 18.34 -27.16 28.97
CA SER A 20 17.88 -25.78 28.75
C SER A 20 18.99 -24.77 28.46
N THR A 21 20.15 -24.87 29.12
CA THR A 21 21.30 -23.99 28.86
C THR A 21 21.87 -24.18 27.46
N ASN A 22 21.90 -25.39 26.92
CA ASN A 22 22.32 -25.61 25.53
C ASN A 22 21.33 -25.02 24.52
N PHE A 23 20.03 -24.98 24.84
CA PHE A 23 19.02 -24.33 23.98
C PHE A 23 19.03 -22.80 24.06
N VAL A 24 19.48 -22.22 25.18
CA VAL A 24 19.50 -20.77 25.39
C VAL A 24 20.85 -20.14 25.03
N LEU A 25 21.96 -20.86 25.25
CA LEU A 25 23.33 -20.37 25.07
C LEU A 25 24.02 -20.98 23.83
N GLY A 26 23.23 -21.44 22.86
CA GLY A 26 23.76 -21.93 21.59
C GLY A 26 24.57 -20.84 20.87
N GLU A 27 25.74 -21.20 20.36
CA GLU A 27 26.58 -20.28 19.60
C GLU A 27 25.92 -19.92 18.26
N SER A 28 25.86 -18.62 17.96
CA SER A 28 25.37 -18.12 16.68
C SER A 28 26.50 -18.08 15.66
N VAL A 29 26.20 -18.40 14.40
CA VAL A 29 27.07 -18.05 13.28
C VAL A 29 27.13 -16.53 13.10
N GLU A 30 28.20 -16.04 12.47
CA GLU A 30 28.29 -14.64 12.10
C GLU A 30 27.29 -14.29 10.99
N MET A 31 26.82 -13.04 11.01
CA MET A 31 25.94 -12.53 9.96
C MET A 31 26.74 -12.27 8.67
N PRO A 32 26.15 -12.49 7.48
CA PRO A 32 26.81 -12.16 6.22
C PRO A 32 27.27 -10.70 6.16
N GLU A 33 28.43 -10.47 5.56
CA GLU A 33 28.96 -9.12 5.35
C GLU A 33 27.96 -8.24 4.59
N GLY A 34 27.81 -6.99 5.02
CA GLY A 34 26.85 -6.05 4.43
C GLY A 34 25.40 -6.23 4.87
N THR A 35 25.10 -7.17 5.78
CA THR A 35 23.76 -7.27 6.39
C THR A 35 23.43 -5.95 7.11
N PRO A 36 22.36 -5.24 6.72
CA PRO A 36 22.04 -3.96 7.32
C PRO A 36 21.60 -4.13 8.77
N HIS A 37 22.10 -3.28 9.66
CA HIS A 37 21.68 -3.25 11.05
C HIS A 37 20.28 -2.63 11.18
N CYS A 38 19.48 -3.17 12.10
CA CYS A 38 18.23 -2.54 12.50
C CYS A 38 18.52 -1.24 13.25
N LYS A 39 18.16 -0.11 12.64
CA LYS A 39 18.36 1.23 13.19
C LYS A 39 17.32 2.20 12.64
N GLY A 40 16.55 2.82 13.53
CA GLY A 40 15.60 3.87 13.19
C GLY A 40 16.26 5.26 13.08
N TYR A 41 15.44 6.26 12.76
CA TYR A 41 15.86 7.66 12.75
C TYR A 41 16.13 8.18 14.17
N ASP A 42 17.22 8.90 14.36
CA ASP A 42 17.60 9.49 15.64
C ASP A 42 17.20 10.97 15.68
N PHE A 43 16.20 11.27 16.52
CA PHE A 43 15.64 12.62 16.69
C PHE A 43 16.58 13.61 17.40
N SER A 44 17.72 13.17 17.94
CA SER A 44 18.76 14.10 18.41
C SER A 44 19.34 14.92 17.25
N ASN A 45 19.20 14.45 16.00
CA ASN A 45 19.56 15.16 14.78
C ASN A 45 18.50 16.18 14.32
N GLY A 46 17.44 16.39 15.09
CA GLY A 46 16.33 17.30 14.76
C GLY A 46 15.19 16.62 13.99
N VAL A 47 14.22 17.42 13.55
CA VAL A 47 13.02 16.95 12.84
C VAL A 47 13.23 17.05 11.33
N ASP A 48 13.74 15.97 10.74
CA ASP A 48 13.86 15.79 9.29
C ASP A 48 12.97 14.62 8.82
N ILE A 49 11.87 14.96 8.17
CA ILE A 49 10.90 13.98 7.66
C ILE A 49 11.51 13.14 6.53
N THR A 50 12.36 13.71 5.68
CA THR A 50 13.00 12.97 4.58
C THR A 50 13.96 11.94 5.12
N ALA A 51 14.79 12.31 6.09
CA ALA A 51 15.70 11.39 6.75
C ALA A 51 14.94 10.32 7.55
N MET A 52 13.83 10.70 8.22
CA MET A 52 12.96 9.75 8.92
C MET A 52 12.36 8.70 7.96
N MET A 53 11.82 9.12 6.82
CA MET A 53 11.26 8.21 5.81
C MET A 53 12.36 7.33 5.19
N THR A 54 13.56 7.86 4.97
CA THR A 54 14.72 7.08 4.50
C THR A 54 15.11 5.97 5.48
N ALA A 55 15.11 6.27 6.79
CA ALA A 55 15.44 5.32 7.84
C ALA A 55 14.45 4.16 7.96
N MET A 56 13.28 4.24 7.32
CA MET A 56 12.30 3.14 7.32
C MET A 56 12.85 1.85 6.72
N MET A 57 13.81 1.94 5.79
CA MET A 57 14.49 0.75 5.23
C MET A 57 15.13 -0.11 6.32
N SER A 58 15.74 0.50 7.33
CA SER A 58 16.41 -0.16 8.46
C SER A 58 15.59 -0.16 9.76
N THR A 59 14.33 0.27 9.73
CA THR A 59 13.48 0.33 10.95
C THR A 59 12.81 -1.01 11.28
N GLY A 60 12.54 -1.85 10.28
CA GLY A 60 11.92 -3.16 10.47
C GLY A 60 10.40 -3.18 10.21
N PHE A 61 9.84 -4.39 10.15
CA PHE A 61 8.41 -4.65 9.94
C PHE A 61 7.83 -3.92 8.71
N GLN A 62 6.68 -3.25 8.87
CA GLN A 62 6.01 -2.55 7.76
C GLN A 62 6.74 -1.28 7.31
N ALA A 63 7.61 -0.71 8.14
CA ALA A 63 8.44 0.42 7.73
C ALA A 63 9.39 0.00 6.59
N THR A 64 10.06 -1.15 6.74
CA THR A 64 10.92 -1.71 5.70
C THR A 64 10.13 -2.05 4.44
N ASN A 65 8.91 -2.59 4.56
CA ASN A 65 8.05 -2.84 3.40
C ASN A 65 7.66 -1.57 2.66
N MET A 66 7.36 -0.49 3.39
CA MET A 66 7.03 0.81 2.77
C MET A 66 8.24 1.39 2.03
N ALA A 67 9.43 1.37 2.64
CA ALA A 67 10.65 1.84 1.99
C ALA A 67 10.97 1.04 0.72
N ARG A 68 10.82 -0.29 0.77
CA ARG A 68 10.97 -1.17 -0.41
C ARG A 68 9.95 -0.85 -1.50
N ALA A 69 8.69 -0.57 -1.15
CA ALA A 69 7.68 -0.15 -2.11
C ALA A 69 8.04 1.18 -2.80
N CYS A 70 8.61 2.14 -2.06
CA CYS A 70 9.11 3.39 -2.63
C CYS A 70 10.26 3.15 -3.63
N GLU A 71 11.23 2.30 -3.27
CA GLU A 71 12.33 1.93 -4.18
C GLU A 71 11.83 1.20 -5.42
N GLU A 72 10.84 0.33 -5.26
CA GLU A 72 10.24 -0.41 -6.36
C GLU A 72 9.49 0.54 -7.33
N ILE A 73 8.75 1.53 -6.82
CA ILE A 73 8.14 2.58 -7.66
C ILE A 73 9.21 3.39 -8.40
N LYS A 74 10.32 3.77 -7.73
CA LYS A 74 11.44 4.47 -8.39
C LYS A 74 12.05 3.61 -9.49
N ARG A 75 12.22 2.30 -9.24
CA ARG A 75 12.71 1.32 -10.21
C ARG A 75 11.81 1.27 -11.44
N MET A 76 10.48 1.12 -11.27
CA MET A 76 9.52 1.12 -12.37
C MET A 76 9.62 2.40 -13.23
N ARG A 77 9.77 3.57 -12.59
CA ARG A 77 9.87 4.85 -13.31
C ARG A 77 11.19 5.01 -14.08
N LYS A 78 12.28 4.47 -13.55
CA LYS A 78 13.60 4.51 -14.19
C LYS A 78 13.71 3.46 -15.31
N TRP A 79 13.06 2.32 -15.15
CA TRP A 79 13.23 1.15 -16.01
C TRP A 79 12.97 1.48 -17.48
N ARG A 80 13.79 0.88 -18.35
CA ARG A 80 13.63 0.82 -19.81
C ARG A 80 13.71 -0.63 -20.27
N LEU A 81 13.14 -0.92 -21.44
CA LEU A 81 13.23 -2.26 -22.03
C LEU A 81 14.69 -2.68 -22.26
N SER A 82 15.57 -1.73 -22.55
CA SER A 82 17.03 -1.94 -22.66
C SER A 82 17.69 -2.46 -21.37
N ASP A 83 17.08 -2.27 -20.20
CA ASP A 83 17.59 -2.81 -18.93
C ASP A 83 17.40 -4.33 -18.83
N THR A 84 16.63 -4.92 -19.76
CA THR A 84 16.47 -6.37 -19.90
C THR A 84 17.19 -6.80 -21.17
N GLU A 85 17.94 -7.90 -21.11
CA GLU A 85 18.59 -8.45 -22.30
C GLU A 85 17.54 -8.94 -23.31
N TRP A 86 17.75 -8.65 -24.60
CA TRP A 86 16.97 -9.24 -25.68
C TRP A 86 17.37 -10.71 -25.83
N LYS A 87 16.39 -11.61 -25.96
CA LYS A 87 16.60 -13.05 -26.08
C LYS A 87 16.12 -13.55 -27.43
N GLU A 88 16.72 -14.64 -27.91
CA GLU A 88 16.27 -15.32 -29.11
C GLU A 88 14.80 -15.76 -28.96
N GLY A 89 13.94 -15.29 -29.86
CA GLY A 89 12.49 -15.48 -29.79
C GLY A 89 11.70 -14.27 -29.30
N ASP A 90 12.36 -13.22 -28.79
CA ASP A 90 11.75 -11.91 -28.59
C ASP A 90 11.44 -11.25 -29.94
N ASP A 91 10.53 -10.27 -29.94
CA ASP A 91 10.16 -9.49 -31.12
C ASP A 91 11.39 -8.85 -31.79
N GLU A 92 11.62 -9.15 -33.07
CA GLU A 92 12.75 -8.62 -33.85
C GLU A 92 12.65 -7.11 -34.05
N ASP A 93 11.43 -6.54 -34.05
CA ASP A 93 11.22 -5.08 -34.11
C ASP A 93 11.71 -4.38 -32.83
N LEU A 94 11.88 -5.13 -31.73
CA LEU A 94 12.38 -4.65 -30.44
C LEU A 94 13.85 -4.96 -30.20
N LYS A 95 14.58 -5.38 -31.23
CA LYS A 95 16.02 -5.72 -31.13
C LYS A 95 16.92 -4.50 -31.10
N GLU A 96 16.53 -3.42 -31.78
CA GLU A 96 17.32 -2.20 -31.85
C GLU A 96 17.41 -1.51 -30.48
N GLU A 97 18.63 -1.25 -30.02
CA GLU A 97 18.90 -0.71 -28.69
C GLU A 97 18.24 0.65 -28.44
N GLU A 98 18.21 1.54 -29.44
CA GLU A 98 17.58 2.86 -29.30
C GLU A 98 16.06 2.77 -29.18
N VAL A 99 15.42 1.83 -29.88
CA VAL A 99 14.00 1.52 -29.71
C VAL A 99 13.74 1.03 -28.28
N ARG A 100 14.55 0.11 -27.78
CA ARG A 100 14.42 -0.44 -26.42
C ARG A 100 14.61 0.61 -25.32
N LYS A 101 15.56 1.54 -25.48
CA LYS A 101 15.76 2.68 -24.56
C LYS A 101 14.58 3.65 -24.54
N SER A 102 13.83 3.74 -25.64
CA SER A 102 12.64 4.60 -25.72
C SER A 102 11.42 4.01 -24.98
N ILE A 103 11.39 2.68 -24.81
CA ILE A 103 10.27 1.98 -24.18
C ILE A 103 10.41 2.00 -22.67
N ARG A 104 9.49 2.70 -22.01
CA ARG A 104 9.36 2.76 -20.55
C ARG A 104 8.45 1.66 -20.01
N CYS A 105 8.52 1.43 -18.70
CA CYS A 105 7.57 0.57 -17.99
C CYS A 105 6.14 1.11 -18.15
N LYS A 106 5.18 0.23 -18.46
CA LYS A 106 3.75 0.55 -18.47
C LYS A 106 3.17 0.36 -17.08
N ILE A 107 2.78 1.45 -16.43
CA ILE A 107 2.33 1.45 -15.04
C ILE A 107 0.81 1.28 -14.97
N PHE A 108 0.37 0.13 -14.49
CA PHE A 108 -1.02 -0.14 -14.12
C PHE A 108 -1.24 0.27 -12.67
N PHE A 109 -2.17 1.18 -12.45
CA PHE A 109 -2.51 1.70 -11.13
C PHE A 109 -3.95 1.36 -10.79
N SER A 110 -4.12 0.52 -9.76
CA SER A 110 -5.43 0.07 -9.31
C SER A 110 -5.74 0.55 -7.91
N TYR A 111 -7.01 0.89 -7.68
CA TYR A 111 -7.50 1.32 -6.39
C TYR A 111 -8.98 0.96 -6.21
N THR A 112 -9.37 0.70 -4.98
CA THR A 112 -10.76 0.49 -4.57
C THR A 112 -11.50 1.83 -4.46
N SER A 113 -12.84 1.81 -4.57
CA SER A 113 -13.68 3.02 -4.53
C SER A 113 -13.44 3.93 -3.32
N ASN A 114 -13.19 3.35 -2.14
CA ASN A 114 -12.95 4.12 -0.92
C ASN A 114 -11.71 5.05 -0.99
N GLN A 115 -10.76 4.80 -1.90
CA GLN A 115 -9.63 5.71 -2.14
C GLN A 115 -10.07 7.01 -2.82
N ILE A 116 -11.14 6.95 -3.63
CA ILE A 116 -11.75 8.14 -4.22
C ILE A 116 -12.73 8.79 -3.25
N SER A 117 -13.39 8.02 -2.37
CA SER A 117 -14.21 8.60 -1.28
C SER A 117 -13.37 9.47 -0.36
N CYS A 118 -12.15 9.05 -0.02
CA CYS A 118 -11.25 9.78 0.88
C CYS A 118 -10.37 10.81 0.16
N GLY A 119 -9.46 11.46 0.89
CA GLY A 119 -8.55 12.49 0.36
C GLY A 119 -7.42 11.94 -0.53
N GLN A 120 -7.30 10.62 -0.70
CA GLN A 120 -6.35 10.04 -1.67
C GLN A 120 -6.72 10.40 -3.11
N ARG A 121 -8.00 10.74 -3.36
CA ARG A 121 -8.49 11.27 -4.64
C ARG A 121 -7.61 12.38 -5.22
N GLU A 122 -7.22 13.37 -4.42
CA GLU A 122 -6.37 14.47 -4.89
C GLU A 122 -4.96 14.01 -5.28
N ILE A 123 -4.40 13.01 -4.59
CA ILE A 123 -3.10 12.41 -4.92
C ILE A 123 -3.22 11.62 -6.23
N ILE A 124 -4.26 10.80 -6.38
CA ILE A 124 -4.53 10.04 -7.60
C ILE A 124 -4.71 10.98 -8.79
N LEU A 125 -5.47 12.07 -8.62
CA LEU A 125 -5.65 13.12 -9.62
C LEU A 125 -4.30 13.72 -10.04
N TRP A 126 -3.42 14.01 -9.08
CA TRP A 126 -2.10 14.55 -9.36
C TRP A 126 -1.23 13.56 -10.15
N LEU A 127 -1.25 12.27 -9.80
CA LEU A 127 -0.54 11.21 -10.54
C LEU A 127 -1.00 11.15 -12.00
N CYS A 128 -2.32 11.18 -12.22
CA CYS A 128 -2.91 11.12 -13.56
C CYS A 128 -2.59 12.37 -14.38
N LYS A 129 -2.76 13.57 -13.81
CA LYS A 129 -2.46 14.85 -14.47
C LYS A 129 -1.00 14.96 -14.93
N ASN A 130 -0.08 14.39 -14.16
CA ASN A 130 1.35 14.40 -14.46
C ASN A 130 1.82 13.18 -15.27
N LYS A 131 0.89 12.36 -15.80
CA LYS A 131 1.19 11.18 -16.62
C LYS A 131 2.17 10.22 -15.95
N LEU A 132 2.01 10.03 -14.63
CA LEU A 132 2.84 9.11 -13.82
C LEU A 132 2.31 7.68 -13.79
N VAL A 133 1.12 7.47 -14.36
CA VAL A 133 0.46 6.17 -14.53
C VAL A 133 -0.08 6.09 -15.96
N ASP A 134 -0.11 4.88 -16.54
CA ASP A 134 -0.55 4.68 -17.93
C ASP A 134 -1.95 4.05 -18.01
N VAL A 135 -2.31 3.19 -17.05
CA VAL A 135 -3.60 2.47 -17.04
C VAL A 135 -4.21 2.53 -15.65
N ILE A 136 -5.51 2.79 -15.56
CA ILE A 136 -6.27 2.78 -14.31
C ILE A 136 -7.26 1.62 -14.31
N VAL A 137 -7.32 0.91 -13.18
CA VAL A 137 -8.36 -0.09 -12.91
C VAL A 137 -9.02 0.24 -11.57
N THR A 138 -10.33 0.48 -11.58
CA THR A 138 -11.09 0.75 -10.36
C THR A 138 -12.50 0.18 -10.46
N THR A 139 -13.24 0.22 -9.35
CA THR A 139 -14.66 -0.18 -9.28
C THR A 139 -15.57 1.01 -9.63
N ALA A 140 -16.86 0.75 -9.88
CA ALA A 140 -17.84 1.81 -10.23
C ALA A 140 -17.81 2.99 -9.26
N GLY A 141 -17.73 2.72 -7.94
CA GLY A 141 -17.59 3.74 -6.90
C GLY A 141 -16.39 4.66 -7.08
N GLY A 142 -15.26 4.15 -7.60
CA GLY A 142 -14.08 4.96 -7.90
C GLY A 142 -14.27 5.94 -9.05
N ILE A 143 -15.22 5.67 -9.95
CA ILE A 143 -15.57 6.55 -11.07
C ILE A 143 -16.64 7.55 -10.63
N GLU A 144 -17.78 7.07 -10.12
CA GLU A 144 -18.92 7.93 -9.79
C GLU A 144 -18.60 8.92 -8.67
N GLU A 145 -17.82 8.53 -7.65
CA GLU A 145 -17.50 9.42 -6.54
C GLU A 145 -16.53 10.54 -6.93
N ASP A 146 -15.70 10.35 -7.96
CA ASP A 146 -14.84 11.43 -8.50
C ASP A 146 -15.69 12.51 -9.17
N PHE A 147 -16.69 12.12 -9.97
CA PHE A 147 -17.66 13.05 -10.55
C PHE A 147 -18.49 13.73 -9.47
N ILE A 148 -19.03 12.96 -8.51
CA ILE A 148 -19.84 13.50 -7.41
C ILE A 148 -19.09 14.59 -6.65
N LYS A 149 -17.80 14.39 -6.36
CA LYS A 149 -16.94 15.38 -5.67
C LYS A 149 -16.76 16.69 -6.44
N CYS A 150 -16.96 16.69 -7.76
CA CYS A 150 -16.96 17.92 -8.55
C CYS A 150 -18.24 18.75 -8.35
N PHE A 151 -19.34 18.14 -7.90
CA PHE A 151 -20.61 18.83 -7.66
C PHE A 151 -20.80 19.24 -6.19
N ARG A 152 -20.46 18.33 -5.27
CA ARG A 152 -20.70 18.49 -3.83
C ARG A 152 -19.64 17.76 -3.01
N PRO A 153 -19.27 18.28 -1.83
CA PRO A 153 -18.23 17.68 -1.00
C PRO A 153 -18.71 16.40 -0.29
N THR A 154 -17.74 15.59 0.10
CA THR A 154 -17.84 14.52 1.11
C THR A 154 -17.34 15.05 2.45
N TYR A 155 -18.00 14.68 3.55
CA TYR A 155 -17.71 15.22 4.88
C TYR A 155 -17.04 14.19 5.79
N MET A 156 -16.27 14.67 6.76
CA MET A 156 -15.77 13.83 7.84
C MET A 156 -16.91 13.43 8.78
N GLY A 157 -16.89 12.18 9.19
CA GLY A 157 -17.76 11.57 10.17
C GLY A 157 -16.95 10.71 11.14
N ASP A 158 -17.56 9.63 11.60
CA ASP A 158 -16.99 8.74 12.60
C ASP A 158 -17.56 7.32 12.40
N PHE A 159 -16.74 6.30 12.67
CA PHE A 159 -17.13 4.90 12.49
C PHE A 159 -18.24 4.47 13.43
N ASN A 160 -18.19 4.90 14.70
CA ASN A 160 -18.95 4.34 15.81
C ASN A 160 -20.01 5.30 16.36
N LYS A 161 -19.81 6.61 16.21
CA LYS A 161 -20.71 7.63 16.76
C LYS A 161 -22.06 7.67 16.04
N PHE A 162 -22.10 7.34 14.75
CA PHE A 162 -23.30 7.50 13.93
C PHE A 162 -24.00 6.16 13.68
N LYS A 163 -25.19 5.99 14.29
CA LYS A 163 -26.04 4.81 14.05
C LYS A 163 -26.63 4.86 12.65
N GLY A 164 -26.57 3.74 11.92
CA GLY A 164 -27.08 3.65 10.54
C GLY A 164 -28.56 4.02 10.39
N LYS A 165 -29.39 3.68 11.39
CA LYS A 165 -30.82 4.07 11.43
C LYS A 165 -31.00 5.59 11.36
N ASP A 166 -30.25 6.33 12.17
CA ASP A 166 -30.38 7.80 12.26
C ASP A 166 -29.84 8.48 11.01
N LEU A 167 -28.75 7.96 10.45
CA LEU A 167 -28.20 8.44 9.17
C LEU A 167 -29.19 8.22 8.02
N ARG A 168 -29.82 7.04 7.95
CA ARG A 168 -30.81 6.73 6.92
C ARG A 168 -32.02 7.65 6.99
N LEU A 169 -32.54 7.93 8.18
CA LEU A 169 -33.65 8.88 8.39
C LEU A 169 -33.30 10.31 7.93
N LYS A 170 -32.02 10.66 7.93
CA LYS A 170 -31.52 11.97 7.49
C LYS A 170 -31.07 11.99 6.02
N GLY A 171 -31.17 10.86 5.31
CA GLY A 171 -30.66 10.75 3.93
C GLY A 171 -29.14 10.94 3.83
N ILE A 172 -28.38 10.45 4.80
CA ILE A 172 -26.92 10.51 4.82
C ILE A 172 -26.36 9.10 4.65
N ASN A 173 -25.50 8.91 3.66
CA ASN A 173 -24.76 7.66 3.45
C ASN A 173 -23.42 7.72 4.18
N ARG A 174 -22.96 6.58 4.71
CA ARG A 174 -21.69 6.46 5.44
C ARG A 174 -20.72 5.56 4.70
N ILE A 175 -19.47 6.02 4.56
CA ILE A 175 -18.34 5.25 4.04
C ILE A 175 -17.24 5.28 5.12
N GLY A 176 -17.18 4.25 5.97
CA GLY A 176 -16.26 4.25 7.11
C GLY A 176 -16.53 5.41 8.08
N ASN A 177 -15.59 6.36 8.18
CA ASN A 177 -15.70 7.63 8.89
C ASN A 177 -15.98 8.83 7.95
N LEU A 178 -16.56 8.61 6.77
CA LEU A 178 -16.98 9.66 5.85
C LEU A 178 -18.50 9.67 5.70
N LEU A 179 -19.06 10.84 5.39
CA LEU A 179 -20.50 11.07 5.21
C LEU A 179 -20.77 11.73 3.86
N ILE A 180 -21.72 11.16 3.12
CA ILE A 180 -22.17 11.66 1.81
C ILE A 180 -23.69 11.90 1.87
N PRO A 181 -24.16 13.15 1.82
CA PRO A 181 -25.59 13.44 1.72
C PRO A 181 -26.20 12.86 0.43
N ASN A 182 -27.42 12.33 0.50
CA ASN A 182 -28.14 11.80 -0.67
C ASN A 182 -28.27 12.82 -1.82
N ASN A 183 -28.38 14.11 -1.49
CA ASN A 183 -28.45 15.19 -2.49
C ASN A 183 -27.25 15.21 -3.43
N ASN A 184 -26.10 14.65 -3.03
CA ASN A 184 -24.94 14.48 -3.91
C ASN A 184 -25.27 13.52 -5.06
N TYR A 185 -25.94 12.40 -4.77
CA TYR A 185 -26.37 11.42 -5.77
C TYR A 185 -27.50 11.96 -6.66
N CYS A 186 -28.45 12.71 -6.10
CA CYS A 186 -29.48 13.38 -6.91
C CYS A 186 -28.85 14.36 -7.91
N LYS A 187 -27.81 15.11 -7.49
CA LYS A 187 -27.08 16.02 -8.39
C LYS A 187 -26.29 15.27 -9.47
N PHE A 188 -25.75 14.10 -9.15
CA PHE A 188 -25.10 13.24 -10.12
C PHE A 188 -26.10 12.70 -11.14
N GLU A 189 -27.28 12.26 -10.72
CA GLU A 189 -28.36 11.79 -11.59
C GLU A 189 -28.86 12.89 -12.54
N ASP A 190 -29.08 14.11 -12.02
CA ASP A 190 -29.44 15.29 -12.83
C ASP A 190 -28.43 15.54 -13.97
N TRP A 191 -27.14 15.32 -13.69
CA TRP A 191 -26.07 15.51 -14.66
C TRP A 191 -25.87 14.32 -15.61
N PHE A 192 -25.99 13.10 -15.11
CA PHE A 192 -25.68 11.87 -15.85
C PHE A 192 -26.82 11.43 -16.78
N SER A 193 -28.08 11.65 -16.39
CA SER A 193 -29.23 11.19 -17.17
C SER A 193 -29.26 11.73 -18.61
N PRO A 194 -29.01 13.03 -18.88
CA PRO A 194 -28.94 13.53 -20.25
C PRO A 194 -27.80 12.91 -21.08
N LEU A 195 -26.67 12.58 -20.44
CA LEU A 195 -25.55 11.90 -21.10
C LEU A 195 -25.93 10.48 -21.48
N LEU A 196 -26.63 9.76 -20.60
CA LEU A 196 -27.14 8.42 -20.89
C LEU A 196 -28.11 8.42 -22.08
N THR A 197 -29.04 9.37 -22.14
CA THR A 197 -29.94 9.52 -23.30
C THR A 197 -29.15 9.72 -24.59
N LYS A 198 -28.16 10.63 -24.57
CA LYS A 198 -27.30 10.87 -25.74
C LYS A 198 -26.54 9.60 -26.16
N MET A 199 -26.00 8.85 -25.21
CA MET A 199 -25.30 7.58 -25.48
C MET A 199 -26.24 6.53 -26.08
N HIS A 200 -27.49 6.47 -25.63
CA HIS A 200 -28.49 5.58 -26.21
C HIS A 200 -28.81 5.96 -27.66
N ASP A 201 -29.06 7.23 -27.93
CA ASP A 201 -29.34 7.72 -29.29
C ASP A 201 -28.16 7.43 -30.24
N GLU A 202 -26.91 7.65 -29.79
CA GLU A 202 -25.70 7.33 -30.55
C GLU A 202 -25.56 5.83 -30.84
N GLN A 203 -26.06 4.96 -29.95
CA GLN A 203 -26.06 3.52 -30.16
C GLN A 203 -27.11 3.10 -31.20
N GLU A 204 -28.32 3.69 -31.18
CA GLU A 204 -29.39 3.36 -32.13
C GLU A 204 -29.10 3.85 -33.55
N VAL A 205 -28.23 4.87 -33.71
CA VAL A 205 -27.80 5.39 -35.01
C VAL A 205 -26.66 4.58 -35.63
N ARG A 206 -26.02 3.68 -34.87
CA ARG A 206 -24.94 2.78 -35.34
C ARG A 206 -25.46 1.48 -35.94
#